data_AF-A0A7X6NWF4-F1
#
_entry.id   AF-A0A7X6NWF4-F1
#
_cell.length_a   1.000
_cell.length_b   1.000
_cell.length_c   1.000
_cell.angle_alpha   90.00
_cell.angle_beta   90.00
_cell.angle_gamma   90.00
#
_symmetry.space_group_name_H-M   'P 1'
#
loop_
_entity.id
_entity.type
_entity.pdbx_description
1 polymer ?
#
loop_
_entity_poly.entity_id
_entity_poly.type
_entity_poly.pdbx_seq_one_letter_code
_entity_poly.pdbx_strand_id
1 'polypeptide(L)'
;MKYNKTILILTTIAIIISFMLGISYAYFSIETIGNETASTQLITTANLRIKYQGTDTINTDNMEPGDTTSTTFTVKNTGSVPVNNYQVYFSNVINQIINDEMVYTLTCVSDDTNPCEGKLETAVPTEASPALTQASIAPGTTHTYTLTVTFKDTGSNQDYNQKKLASFKITINEQYGFGILVARQSYTSNELFWEHREKITEVTFGDSINIPDGATYWDVSVNQDESVMAYIIDDGLETNTYHLYIMAEGDILANQNSQGFFWGFSVLKKINNLDNLNTIIVTDLSIMFDGCANLQTLDLGSFDTSNVTNMGWMFANCGELRVLNLSSFNVEKVENMHFMFSNCSKLTTVDLSNFKTSSLIYAESMFEYCRQITSLDLRLFDVSRVESFFCMFYECNSLTYLNISSFNTISCGSMQGMFYGCSSLDSIDISHFNTSKVTYMGYLFYGCSSLTELNLTNFDTSKTTDMSYMFKDCTNLTNVDLSTFNTTKVTSMNSMFSRCNSLTSLDLGNFDTSKVTNMTAMFRECTKLTNINLSTANFVAARYFTDVFASITSEINIIVKDADAQTFINARLSDAGKTGNVTIYVP
;
A
#
# COMPACT_ATOMS: atom_id res chain seq x y z
N MET A 1 49.33 20.70 -15.95
CA MET A 1 48.86 20.74 -17.36
C MET A 1 48.93 19.32 -17.92
N LYS A 2 47.87 18.88 -18.61
CA LYS A 2 47.56 17.51 -19.11
C LYS A 2 46.90 16.55 -18.10
N TYR A 3 45.64 16.83 -17.77
CA TYR A 3 44.68 15.80 -17.38
C TYR A 3 44.27 15.00 -18.64
N ASN A 4 44.27 13.68 -18.50
CA ASN A 4 44.30 12.71 -19.58
C ASN A 4 42.89 12.48 -20.16
N LYS A 5 42.63 13.00 -21.37
CA LYS A 5 41.33 12.91 -22.09
C LYS A 5 40.84 11.49 -22.34
N THR A 6 41.69 10.47 -22.17
CA THR A 6 41.34 9.06 -22.37
C THR A 6 40.49 8.47 -21.24
N ILE A 7 40.64 8.97 -20.00
CA ILE A 7 39.88 8.46 -18.84
C ILE A 7 38.42 8.95 -18.89
N LEU A 8 38.20 10.19 -19.37
CA LEU A 8 36.85 10.75 -19.52
C LEU A 8 36.05 10.03 -20.63
N ILE A 9 36.71 9.55 -21.68
CA ILE A 9 36.04 8.83 -22.78
C ILE A 9 35.68 7.40 -22.34
N LEU A 10 36.50 6.74 -21.51
CA LEU A 10 36.19 5.41 -20.97
C LEU A 10 35.08 5.45 -19.90
N THR A 11 35.01 6.48 -19.05
CA THR A 11 33.87 6.65 -18.13
C THR A 11 32.57 7.00 -18.86
N THR A 12 32.64 7.76 -19.95
CA THR A 12 31.43 8.08 -20.74
C THR A 12 30.92 6.86 -21.54
N ILE A 13 31.80 5.97 -21.99
CA ILE A 13 31.40 4.72 -22.68
C ILE A 13 30.93 3.66 -21.67
N ALA A 14 31.46 3.62 -20.46
CA ALA A 14 30.95 2.74 -19.39
C ALA A 14 29.55 3.15 -18.93
N ILE A 15 29.25 4.45 -18.86
CA ILE A 15 27.92 4.98 -18.51
C ILE A 15 26.88 4.69 -19.60
N ILE A 16 27.29 4.57 -20.86
CA ILE A 16 26.38 4.27 -21.99
C ILE A 16 26.12 2.76 -22.12
N ILE A 17 27.00 1.89 -21.60
CA ILE A 17 26.81 0.42 -21.64
C ILE A 17 26.12 -0.12 -20.37
N SER A 18 26.05 0.65 -19.28
CA SER A 18 25.30 0.30 -18.07
C SER A 18 23.78 0.52 -18.14
N PHE A 19 23.24 1.07 -19.25
CA PHE A 19 21.80 1.28 -19.45
C PHE A 19 21.07 0.12 -20.15
N MET A 20 21.73 -1.01 -20.43
CA MET A 20 21.15 -2.11 -21.22
C MET A 20 20.96 -3.45 -20.50
N LEU A 21 21.26 -3.56 -19.20
CA LEU A 21 20.99 -4.80 -18.45
C LEU A 21 20.44 -4.43 -17.07
N GLY A 22 19.12 -4.56 -16.91
CA GLY A 22 18.39 -4.29 -15.67
C GLY A 22 18.82 -5.22 -14.55
N ILE A 23 19.69 -4.71 -13.68
CA ILE A 23 20.02 -5.32 -12.40
C ILE A 23 19.97 -4.18 -11.37
N SER A 24 19.02 -4.26 -10.43
CA SER A 24 18.95 -3.37 -9.29
C SER A 24 20.15 -3.64 -8.37
N TYR A 25 20.91 -2.60 -8.06
CA TYR A 25 21.84 -2.62 -6.93
C TYR A 25 21.27 -1.70 -5.85
N ALA A 26 20.89 -2.29 -4.72
CA ALA A 26 20.70 -1.55 -3.49
C ALA A 26 22.07 -1.04 -3.02
N TYR A 27 22.23 0.28 -2.91
CA TYR A 27 23.38 0.90 -2.26
C TYR A 27 23.18 0.81 -0.75
N PHE A 28 24.04 0.06 -0.06
CA PHE A 28 24.26 0.19 1.39
C PHE A 28 25.70 0.67 1.61
N SER A 29 25.90 1.77 2.33
CA SER A 29 27.19 2.11 2.93
C SER A 29 27.28 1.43 4.29
N ILE A 30 28.06 0.36 4.38
CA ILE A 30 28.41 -0.26 5.65
C ILE A 30 29.83 0.21 5.99
N GLU A 31 29.98 0.92 7.09
CA GLU A 31 31.29 1.14 7.71
C GLU A 31 31.61 -0.11 8.55
N THR A 32 32.39 -1.03 7.98
CA THR A 32 32.86 -2.23 8.68
C THR A 32 34.14 -1.92 9.46
N ILE A 33 34.14 -2.19 10.77
CA ILE A 33 35.37 -2.45 11.53
C ILE A 33 35.35 -3.94 11.90
N GLY A 34 36.17 -4.76 11.22
CA GLY A 34 36.58 -6.07 11.74
C GLY A 34 36.36 -7.31 10.84
N ASN A 35 37.50 -7.78 10.33
CA ASN A 35 37.91 -8.92 9.50
C ASN A 35 37.14 -10.28 9.46
N GLU A 36 37.01 -10.77 8.21
CA GLU A 36 37.00 -12.15 7.66
C GLU A 36 36.74 -13.36 8.59
N THR A 37 35.52 -13.91 8.55
CA THR A 37 35.19 -15.24 7.96
C THR A 37 33.70 -15.52 8.12
N ALA A 38 33.03 -15.64 6.97
CA ALA A 38 31.64 -16.01 6.71
C ALA A 38 30.68 -16.20 7.92
N SER A 39 29.74 -15.27 8.06
CA SER A 39 28.39 -15.59 8.52
C SER A 39 27.39 -14.84 7.64
N THR A 40 26.49 -15.60 7.03
CA THR A 40 25.27 -15.10 6.37
C THR A 40 24.59 -14.11 7.31
N GLN A 41 24.64 -12.83 6.95
CA GLN A 41 23.83 -11.79 7.58
C GLN A 41 22.40 -11.94 7.04
N LEU A 42 21.52 -12.40 7.92
CA LEU A 42 20.08 -12.26 7.75
C LEU A 42 19.63 -11.13 8.68
N ILE A 43 19.45 -9.94 8.12
CA ILE A 43 18.70 -8.89 8.80
C ILE A 43 17.23 -9.22 8.58
N THR A 44 16.49 -9.48 9.66
CA THR A 44 15.02 -9.54 9.64
C THR A 44 14.49 -8.71 10.79
N THR A 45 13.83 -7.60 10.46
CA THR A 45 13.00 -6.78 11.32
C THR A 45 11.80 -7.58 11.87
N ALA A 46 11.30 -7.11 13.02
CA ALA A 46 10.07 -7.52 13.71
C ALA A 46 9.57 -8.95 13.42
N ASN A 47 10.06 -9.92 14.18
CA ASN A 47 9.33 -11.14 14.45
C ASN A 47 9.31 -11.32 15.96
N LEU A 48 8.30 -12.02 16.48
CA LEU A 48 8.27 -12.56 17.83
C LEU A 48 9.71 -12.77 18.33
N ARG A 49 10.12 -12.03 19.36
CA ARG A 49 11.51 -12.08 19.84
C ARG A 49 11.86 -13.50 20.25
N ILE A 50 10.87 -14.32 20.59
CA ILE A 50 11.00 -15.74 20.85
C ILE A 50 10.73 -16.60 19.62
N LYS A 51 11.73 -17.40 19.21
CA LYS A 51 11.50 -18.54 18.31
C LYS A 51 11.21 -19.80 19.12
N TYR A 52 10.12 -20.48 18.75
CA TYR A 52 9.73 -21.79 19.28
C TYR A 52 10.12 -22.90 18.31
N GLN A 53 10.75 -23.96 18.81
CA GLN A 53 11.10 -25.16 18.04
C GLN A 53 10.92 -26.42 18.90
N GLY A 54 10.18 -27.41 18.40
CA GLY A 54 9.91 -28.68 19.09
C GLY A 54 8.56 -29.30 18.70
N THR A 55 8.27 -30.48 19.24
CA THR A 55 6.96 -31.13 19.14
C THR A 55 5.93 -30.32 19.94
N ASP A 56 4.91 -29.80 19.25
CA ASP A 56 3.92 -28.87 19.79
C ASP A 56 2.69 -29.56 20.39
N THR A 57 2.56 -30.88 20.24
CA THR A 57 1.38 -31.64 20.65
C THR A 57 1.79 -32.83 21.51
N ILE A 58 1.12 -33.01 22.65
CA ILE A 58 1.22 -34.22 23.48
C ILE A 58 -0.11 -34.97 23.38
N ASN A 59 -0.03 -36.28 23.13
CA ASN A 59 -1.16 -37.19 23.16
C ASN A 59 -0.84 -38.34 24.12
N THR A 60 -1.72 -38.59 25.09
CA THR A 60 -1.60 -39.68 26.05
C THR A 60 -2.59 -40.80 25.73
N ASP A 61 -2.31 -41.59 24.71
CA ASP A 61 -3.13 -42.74 24.38
C ASP A 61 -2.78 -43.94 25.27
N ASN A 62 -3.75 -44.46 26.03
CA ASN A 62 -3.65 -45.68 26.82
C ASN A 62 -2.60 -45.69 27.94
N MET A 63 -2.38 -44.55 28.62
CA MET A 63 -1.52 -44.52 29.82
C MET A 63 -2.13 -45.35 30.97
N GLU A 64 -1.31 -46.16 31.61
CA GLU A 64 -1.60 -46.85 32.87
C GLU A 64 -1.12 -46.02 34.08
N PRO A 65 -1.68 -46.22 35.28
CA PRO A 65 -1.18 -45.54 36.49
C PRO A 65 0.32 -45.78 36.68
N GLY A 66 1.08 -44.71 36.83
CA GLY A 66 2.55 -44.69 36.91
C GLY A 66 3.23 -44.32 35.59
N ASP A 67 2.53 -44.41 34.46
CA ASP A 67 3.12 -44.06 33.16
C ASP A 67 3.48 -42.59 33.07
N THR A 68 4.51 -42.31 32.27
CA THR A 68 5.01 -40.97 32.03
C THR A 68 5.39 -40.80 30.57
N THR A 69 5.08 -39.64 30.00
CA THR A 69 5.54 -39.22 28.67
C THR A 69 6.21 -37.85 28.75
N SER A 70 7.19 -37.59 27.88
CA SER A 70 7.93 -36.33 27.89
C SER A 70 8.20 -35.82 26.47
N THR A 71 8.23 -34.48 26.34
CA THR A 71 8.64 -33.77 25.12
C THR A 71 9.56 -32.62 25.48
N THR A 72 10.39 -32.19 24.52
CA THR A 72 11.29 -31.05 24.68
C THR A 72 10.98 -29.96 23.67
N PHE A 73 11.03 -28.71 24.09
CA PHE A 73 10.93 -27.55 23.22
C PHE A 73 11.85 -26.42 23.65
N THR A 74 12.25 -25.58 22.70
CA THR A 74 13.13 -24.43 22.97
C THR A 74 12.40 -23.12 22.76
N VAL A 75 12.73 -22.15 23.60
CA VAL A 75 12.32 -20.74 23.52
C VAL A 75 13.60 -19.93 23.38
N LYS A 76 13.87 -19.36 22.21
CA LYS A 76 15.08 -18.57 21.96
C LYS A 76 14.76 -17.11 21.73
N ASN A 77 15.37 -16.21 22.50
CA ASN A 77 15.35 -14.78 22.18
C ASN A 77 16.28 -14.52 20.99
N THR A 78 15.70 -14.24 19.83
CA THR A 78 16.40 -13.88 18.59
C THR A 78 16.49 -12.38 18.36
N GLY A 79 15.90 -11.56 19.26
CA GLY A 79 16.00 -10.12 19.23
C GLY A 79 17.32 -9.59 19.80
N SER A 80 17.52 -8.28 19.68
CA SER A 80 18.68 -7.53 20.19
C SER A 80 18.52 -7.03 21.63
N VAL A 81 17.33 -7.15 22.22
CA VAL A 81 16.99 -6.69 23.58
C VAL A 81 16.28 -7.78 24.40
N PRO A 82 16.34 -7.75 25.74
CA PRO A 82 15.67 -8.74 26.59
C PRO A 82 14.15 -8.78 26.35
N VAL A 83 13.54 -9.97 26.45
CA VAL A 83 12.09 -10.12 26.56
C VAL A 83 11.74 -10.16 28.04
N ASN A 84 10.92 -9.21 28.50
CA ASN A 84 10.58 -9.05 29.92
C ASN A 84 9.63 -10.13 30.45
N ASN A 85 8.85 -10.80 29.60
CA ASN A 85 7.89 -11.82 30.01
C ASN A 85 7.45 -12.67 28.82
N TYR A 86 7.44 -13.99 28.98
CA TYR A 86 6.68 -14.87 28.10
C TYR A 86 6.00 -15.99 28.87
N GLN A 87 4.91 -16.50 28.32
CA GLN A 87 4.14 -17.61 28.85
C GLN A 87 4.25 -18.84 27.97
N VAL A 88 4.52 -19.98 28.61
CA VAL A 88 4.19 -21.29 28.05
C VAL A 88 2.72 -21.52 28.33
N TYR A 89 1.93 -21.72 27.28
CA TYR A 89 0.48 -21.81 27.35
C TYR A 89 0.00 -23.13 26.76
N PHE A 90 -0.94 -23.80 27.43
CA PHE A 90 -1.62 -24.97 26.89
C PHE A 90 -2.88 -24.54 26.15
N SER A 91 -2.93 -24.79 24.85
CA SER A 91 -4.07 -24.55 23.98
C SER A 91 -4.67 -25.88 23.49
N ASN A 92 -5.90 -25.85 22.97
CA ASN A 92 -6.61 -27.05 22.48
C ASN A 92 -6.63 -28.20 23.51
N VAL A 93 -6.82 -27.88 24.79
CA VAL A 93 -6.76 -28.84 25.89
C VAL A 93 -7.98 -29.75 25.89
N ILE A 94 -7.73 -31.05 25.90
CA ILE A 94 -8.70 -32.11 26.17
C ILE A 94 -8.14 -32.88 27.35
N ASN A 95 -8.72 -32.77 28.54
CA ASN A 95 -8.35 -33.61 29.68
C ASN A 95 -9.61 -34.26 30.27
N GLN A 96 -9.76 -35.56 30.05
CA GLN A 96 -10.88 -36.34 30.55
C GLN A 96 -10.56 -37.04 31.89
N ILE A 97 -9.29 -37.08 32.29
CA ILE A 97 -8.84 -37.69 33.53
C ILE A 97 -9.38 -36.86 34.70
N ILE A 98 -10.05 -37.52 35.65
CA ILE A 98 -10.67 -36.85 36.80
C ILE A 98 -9.82 -37.03 38.07
N ASN A 99 -10.12 -36.25 39.11
CA ASN A 99 -9.44 -36.23 40.41
C ASN A 99 -7.98 -35.74 40.38
N ASP A 100 -7.61 -34.92 39.39
CA ASP A 100 -6.27 -34.32 39.25
C ASP A 100 -5.13 -35.36 39.20
N GLU A 101 -5.43 -36.58 38.75
CA GLU A 101 -4.48 -37.70 38.66
C GLU A 101 -3.58 -37.60 37.43
N MET A 102 -3.89 -36.72 36.47
CA MET A 102 -3.01 -36.35 35.37
C MET A 102 -2.26 -35.08 35.73
N VAL A 103 -0.94 -35.19 35.90
CA VAL A 103 -0.09 -34.06 36.30
C VAL A 103 1.02 -33.81 35.29
N TYR A 104 1.56 -32.59 35.31
CA TYR A 104 2.73 -32.22 34.53
C TYR A 104 3.80 -31.54 35.39
N THR A 105 5.05 -31.65 34.94
CA THR A 105 6.20 -30.88 35.42
C THR A 105 6.91 -30.24 34.22
N LEU A 106 7.43 -29.04 34.39
CA LEU A 106 8.35 -28.40 33.43
C LEU A 106 9.71 -28.25 34.09
N THR A 107 10.75 -28.84 33.51
CA THR A 107 12.12 -28.51 33.87
C THR A 107 12.70 -27.59 32.80
N CYS A 108 13.51 -26.62 33.21
CA CYS A 108 14.10 -25.64 32.30
C CYS A 108 15.62 -25.62 32.45
N VAL A 109 16.32 -25.55 31.32
CA VAL A 109 17.77 -25.33 31.24
C VAL A 109 18.02 -24.13 30.35
N SER A 110 18.71 -23.12 30.88
CA SER A 110 19.17 -21.94 30.13
C SER A 110 20.57 -22.18 29.59
N ASP A 111 20.87 -21.68 28.40
CA ASP A 111 22.22 -21.68 27.83
C ASP A 111 23.10 -20.49 28.30
N ASP A 112 22.56 -19.64 29.18
CA ASP A 112 23.25 -18.53 29.85
C ASP A 112 23.38 -18.77 31.37
N THR A 113 24.15 -17.92 32.04
CA THR A 113 24.40 -17.89 33.50
C THR A 113 23.14 -17.63 34.35
N ASN A 114 22.07 -17.09 33.75
CA ASN A 114 20.80 -16.84 34.44
C ASN A 114 19.91 -18.09 34.40
N PRO A 115 19.53 -18.67 35.55
CA PRO A 115 18.65 -19.83 35.59
C PRO A 115 17.23 -19.46 35.16
N CYS A 116 16.63 -20.27 34.27
CA CYS A 116 15.22 -20.17 33.93
C CYS A 116 14.35 -20.99 34.90
N GLU A 117 13.07 -20.65 34.99
CA GLU A 117 12.16 -21.27 35.97
C GLU A 117 11.46 -22.49 35.37
N GLY A 118 11.28 -23.51 36.19
CA GLY A 118 10.45 -24.66 35.88
C GLY A 118 9.08 -24.57 36.55
N LYS A 119 8.27 -25.60 36.35
CA LYS A 119 7.00 -25.80 37.04
C LYS A 119 7.06 -27.12 37.83
N LEU A 120 6.83 -27.03 39.14
CA LEU A 120 6.62 -28.20 39.99
C LEU A 120 5.35 -28.96 39.59
N GLU A 121 5.21 -30.20 40.08
CA GLU A 121 4.07 -31.06 39.78
C GLU A 121 2.75 -30.31 39.96
N THR A 122 2.01 -30.16 38.86
CA THR A 122 0.74 -29.43 38.80
C THR A 122 -0.26 -30.25 38.00
N ALA A 123 -1.54 -30.22 38.36
CA ALA A 123 -2.60 -30.88 37.60
C ALA A 123 -2.66 -30.35 36.16
N VAL A 124 -2.83 -31.26 35.19
CA VAL A 124 -3.12 -30.87 33.81
C VAL A 124 -4.51 -30.22 33.78
N PRO A 125 -4.65 -29.01 33.22
CA PRO A 125 -5.91 -28.28 33.23
C PRO A 125 -6.98 -28.98 32.37
N THR A 126 -8.24 -28.65 32.59
CA THR A 126 -9.38 -29.13 31.79
C THR A 126 -9.73 -28.19 30.63
N GLU A 127 -9.15 -26.99 30.62
CA GLU A 127 -9.32 -25.97 29.59
C GLU A 127 -7.99 -25.24 29.31
N ALA A 128 -7.97 -24.45 28.25
CA ALA A 128 -6.78 -23.71 27.84
C ALA A 128 -6.33 -22.74 28.93
N SER A 129 -5.06 -22.81 29.34
CA SER A 129 -4.54 -22.02 30.46
C SER A 129 -3.02 -21.89 30.45
N PRO A 130 -2.44 -20.88 31.14
CA PRO A 130 -1.00 -20.73 31.28
C PRO A 130 -0.39 -21.91 32.05
N ALA A 131 0.62 -22.54 31.48
CA ALA A 131 1.39 -23.60 32.14
C ALA A 131 2.54 -23.01 32.98
N LEU A 132 3.20 -21.97 32.46
CA LEU A 132 4.30 -21.27 33.12
C LEU A 132 4.37 -19.83 32.61
N THR A 133 4.67 -18.89 33.51
CA THR A 133 5.07 -17.52 33.15
C THR A 133 6.54 -17.36 33.49
N GLN A 134 7.38 -16.99 32.53
CA GLN A 134 8.80 -16.74 32.71
C GLN A 134 9.07 -15.23 32.80
N ALA A 135 9.90 -14.82 33.75
CA ALA A 135 10.13 -13.42 34.10
C ALA A 135 11.17 -12.66 33.24
N SER A 136 12.00 -13.33 32.42
CA SER A 136 12.77 -12.68 31.34
C SER A 136 13.56 -13.71 30.52
N ILE A 137 13.99 -13.33 29.31
CA ILE A 137 15.02 -14.03 28.52
C ILE A 137 15.91 -13.02 27.78
N ALA A 138 17.22 -13.10 28.01
CA ALA A 138 18.20 -12.16 27.46
C ALA A 138 18.45 -12.38 25.94
N PRO A 139 18.95 -11.38 25.19
CA PRO A 139 19.26 -11.51 23.77
C PRO A 139 20.17 -12.70 23.46
N GLY A 140 19.82 -13.49 22.46
CA GLY A 140 20.61 -14.65 22.02
C GLY A 140 20.46 -15.90 22.89
N THR A 141 19.89 -15.78 24.09
CA THR A 141 19.66 -16.86 25.06
C THR A 141 18.56 -17.82 24.59
N THR A 142 18.76 -19.10 24.88
CA THR A 142 17.83 -20.19 24.63
C THR A 142 17.45 -20.87 25.94
N HIS A 143 16.16 -20.88 26.26
CA HIS A 143 15.61 -21.72 27.31
C HIS A 143 15.11 -23.03 26.69
N THR A 144 15.61 -24.15 27.20
CA THR A 144 15.18 -25.50 26.80
C THR A 144 14.29 -26.09 27.89
N TYR A 145 13.03 -26.35 27.54
CA TYR A 145 12.05 -26.93 28.44
C TYR A 145 11.89 -28.43 28.17
N THR A 146 11.84 -29.23 29.23
CA THR A 146 11.34 -30.60 29.19
C THR A 146 10.01 -30.65 29.91
N LEU A 147 8.94 -30.90 29.16
CA LEU A 147 7.60 -31.12 29.68
C LEU A 147 7.42 -32.61 29.89
N THR A 148 7.12 -33.00 31.12
CA THR A 148 6.83 -34.38 31.51
C THR A 148 5.41 -34.45 32.04
N VAL A 149 4.61 -35.38 31.50
CA VAL A 149 3.23 -35.63 31.88
C VAL A 149 3.14 -37.04 32.48
N THR A 150 2.58 -37.17 33.67
CA THR A 150 2.54 -38.42 34.45
C THR A 150 1.12 -38.72 34.89
N PHE A 151 0.67 -39.96 34.64
CA PHE A 151 -0.55 -40.48 35.25
C PHE A 151 -0.18 -41.03 36.62
N LYS A 152 -0.63 -40.36 37.68
CA LYS A 152 -0.21 -40.69 39.04
C LYS A 152 -0.74 -42.07 39.43
N ASP A 153 0.17 -42.93 39.90
CA ASP A 153 -0.22 -44.11 40.66
C ASP A 153 -0.54 -43.68 42.11
N THR A 154 -1.80 -43.83 42.48
CA THR A 154 -2.30 -43.48 43.82
C THR A 154 -2.21 -44.66 44.80
N GLY A 155 -1.78 -45.84 44.35
CA GLY A 155 -1.85 -47.09 45.10
C GLY A 155 -3.27 -47.63 45.29
N SER A 156 -4.28 -47.03 44.63
CA SER A 156 -5.69 -47.43 44.64
C SER A 156 -6.15 -47.82 43.23
N ASN A 157 -7.28 -48.52 43.10
CA ASN A 157 -7.85 -48.85 41.79
C ASN A 157 -8.32 -47.55 41.09
N GLN A 158 -7.75 -47.27 39.91
CA GLN A 158 -8.03 -46.08 39.08
C GLN A 158 -8.76 -46.43 37.76
N ASP A 159 -9.50 -47.54 37.71
CA ASP A 159 -10.17 -48.05 36.51
C ASP A 159 -11.19 -47.06 35.91
N TYR A 160 -11.69 -46.12 36.71
CA TYR A 160 -12.57 -45.03 36.26
C TYR A 160 -11.90 -44.03 35.30
N ASN A 161 -10.57 -44.06 35.20
CA ASN A 161 -9.79 -43.26 34.26
C ASN A 161 -9.27 -44.09 33.07
N GLN A 162 -9.56 -45.40 33.01
CA GLN A 162 -9.21 -46.21 31.84
C GLN A 162 -9.82 -45.64 30.55
N LYS A 163 -9.02 -45.63 29.47
CA LYS A 163 -9.40 -45.17 28.12
C LYS A 163 -9.80 -43.70 28.00
N LYS A 164 -9.67 -42.91 29.07
CA LYS A 164 -9.83 -41.46 29.02
C LYS A 164 -8.56 -40.84 28.45
N LEU A 165 -8.73 -39.73 27.74
CA LEU A 165 -7.67 -39.07 26.99
C LEU A 165 -7.22 -37.79 27.69
N ALA A 166 -5.91 -37.51 27.62
CA ALA A 166 -5.37 -36.17 27.79
C ALA A 166 -4.55 -35.76 26.54
N SER A 167 -4.84 -34.58 25.99
CA SER A 167 -4.14 -34.01 24.85
C SER A 167 -4.16 -32.50 24.93
N PHE A 168 -3.08 -31.85 24.50
CA PHE A 168 -2.99 -30.40 24.44
C PHE A 168 -1.85 -29.96 23.53
N LYS A 169 -1.94 -28.72 23.06
CA LYS A 169 -0.94 -28.04 22.24
C LYS A 169 -0.16 -27.02 23.06
N ILE A 170 1.16 -27.00 22.91
CA ILE A 170 2.06 -26.02 23.51
C ILE A 170 2.13 -24.79 22.59
N THR A 171 1.83 -23.62 23.14
CA THR A 171 1.97 -22.32 22.48
C THR A 171 2.79 -21.40 23.38
N ILE A 172 3.64 -20.56 22.78
CA ILE A 172 4.40 -19.54 23.51
C ILE A 172 3.77 -18.18 23.23
N ASN A 173 3.33 -17.50 24.27
CA ASN A 173 2.77 -16.17 24.19
C ASN A 173 3.74 -15.21 24.86
N GLU A 174 4.37 -14.31 24.11
CA GLU A 174 4.97 -13.12 24.72
C GLU A 174 3.85 -12.37 25.45
N GLN A 175 4.04 -12.09 26.74
CA GLN A 175 3.12 -11.20 27.43
C GLN A 175 3.72 -9.82 27.31
N TYR A 176 3.10 -9.04 26.45
CA TYR A 176 3.50 -7.69 26.16
C TYR A 176 3.18 -6.81 27.37
N GLY A 177 4.18 -6.56 28.22
CA GLY A 177 4.16 -5.50 29.22
C GLY A 177 4.45 -4.13 28.60
N PHE A 178 3.99 -3.89 27.37
CA PHE A 178 4.20 -2.62 26.69
C PHE A 178 3.15 -1.62 27.11
N GLY A 179 3.57 -0.37 27.26
CA GLY A 179 2.63 0.73 27.21
C GLY A 179 2.06 0.83 25.79
N ILE A 180 0.73 0.85 25.68
CA ILE A 180 0.06 0.99 24.40
C ILE A 180 -0.09 2.48 24.11
N LEU A 181 0.49 2.95 23.02
CA LEU A 181 0.41 4.32 22.57
C LEU A 181 -0.92 4.58 21.86
N VAL A 182 -1.67 5.58 22.31
CA VAL A 182 -2.96 5.96 21.72
C VAL A 182 -2.76 6.80 20.46
N ALA A 183 -3.19 6.30 19.30
CA ALA A 183 -3.52 7.18 18.18
C ALA A 183 -4.86 7.87 18.43
N ARG A 184 -4.98 9.11 17.97
CA ARG A 184 -6.06 10.05 18.27
C ARG A 184 -7.46 9.40 18.25
N GLN A 185 -8.01 9.09 19.43
CA GLN A 185 -9.43 8.80 19.63
C GLN A 185 -9.94 9.45 20.91
N SER A 186 -10.59 10.61 20.75
CA SER A 186 -11.55 11.26 21.68
C SER A 186 -11.15 11.60 23.14
N TYR A 187 -11.18 12.90 23.43
CA TYR A 187 -11.74 13.59 24.60
C TYR A 187 -11.39 13.14 26.03
N THR A 188 -10.12 12.94 26.33
CA THR A 188 -9.58 13.15 27.69
C THR A 188 -8.29 13.98 27.59
N SER A 189 -7.61 14.23 28.71
CA SER A 189 -6.44 15.12 28.96
C SER A 189 -5.33 15.21 27.89
N ASN A 190 -5.35 14.38 26.84
CA ASN A 190 -4.49 14.38 25.67
C ASN A 190 -4.76 15.51 24.65
N GLU A 191 -5.79 16.36 24.79
CA GLU A 191 -5.98 17.49 23.85
C GLU A 191 -4.77 18.44 23.82
N LEU A 192 -4.18 18.75 24.99
CA LEU A 192 -3.00 19.63 25.11
C LEU A 192 -1.76 19.07 24.41
N PHE A 193 -1.63 17.75 24.36
CA PHE A 193 -0.54 17.07 23.63
C PHE A 193 -0.66 17.34 22.12
N TRP A 194 -1.86 17.14 21.56
CA TRP A 194 -2.10 17.32 20.13
C TRP A 194 -2.16 18.78 19.67
N GLU A 195 -2.33 19.76 20.57
CA GLU A 195 -2.27 21.19 20.25
C GLU A 195 -0.90 21.62 19.68
N HIS A 196 0.17 20.91 20.02
CA HIS A 196 1.53 21.26 19.59
C HIS A 196 1.93 20.64 18.24
N ARG A 197 1.15 19.71 17.67
CA ARG A 197 1.54 18.89 16.50
C ARG A 197 1.97 19.71 15.27
N GLU A 198 1.31 20.84 15.00
CA GLU A 198 1.64 21.72 13.88
C GLU A 198 2.95 22.49 14.08
N LYS A 199 3.57 22.37 15.26
CA LYS A 199 4.83 22.99 15.66
C LYS A 199 5.94 21.95 15.92
N ILE A 200 5.65 20.66 15.78
CA ILE A 200 6.65 19.60 16.02
C ILE A 200 7.52 19.43 14.77
N THR A 201 8.82 19.68 14.92
CA THR A 201 9.81 19.58 13.83
C THR A 201 10.52 18.23 13.81
N GLU A 202 10.58 17.53 14.94
CA GLU A 202 11.21 16.22 15.11
C GLU A 202 10.43 15.37 16.13
N VAL A 203 10.29 14.06 15.85
CA VAL A 203 9.77 13.08 16.83
C VAL A 203 10.85 12.05 17.12
N THR A 204 11.05 11.68 18.38
CA THR A 204 11.98 10.64 18.80
C THR A 204 11.27 9.62 19.68
N PHE A 205 11.41 8.34 19.35
CA PHE A 205 10.97 7.25 20.22
C PHE A 205 12.14 6.73 21.07
N GLY A 206 11.95 6.62 22.38
CA GLY A 206 12.97 6.15 23.32
C GLY A 206 12.51 4.94 24.14
N ASP A 207 13.50 4.20 24.63
CA ASP A 207 13.39 2.94 25.35
C ASP A 207 13.60 3.06 26.87
N SER A 208 13.69 4.30 27.37
CA SER A 208 13.74 4.61 28.80
C SER A 208 13.03 5.92 29.12
N ILE A 209 12.30 5.95 30.24
CA ILE A 209 11.55 7.13 30.66
C ILE A 209 12.47 8.06 31.46
N ASN A 210 13.03 9.06 30.76
CA ASN A 210 13.86 10.12 31.35
C ASN A 210 13.32 11.50 30.92
N ILE A 211 12.41 12.06 31.71
CA ILE A 211 11.81 13.37 31.44
C ILE A 211 12.71 14.47 32.02
N PRO A 212 13.20 15.44 31.22
CA PRO A 212 14.03 16.53 31.73
C PRO A 212 13.29 17.43 32.72
N ASP A 213 14.02 17.94 33.72
CA ASP A 213 13.47 18.89 34.69
C ASP A 213 12.88 20.13 33.97
N GLY A 214 11.62 20.42 34.27
CA GLY A 214 10.90 21.57 33.71
C GLY A 214 10.33 21.37 32.30
N ALA A 215 10.47 20.18 31.69
CA ALA A 215 9.81 19.86 30.44
C ALA A 215 8.28 19.78 30.62
N THR A 216 7.53 20.14 29.58
CA THR A 216 6.09 19.85 29.53
C THR A 216 5.90 18.42 29.05
N TYR A 217 5.17 17.61 29.82
CA TYR A 217 5.00 16.18 29.58
C TYR A 217 3.56 15.70 29.78
N TRP A 218 3.26 14.53 29.23
CA TRP A 218 1.94 13.88 29.24
C TRP A 218 2.09 12.36 29.31
N ASP A 219 1.13 11.69 29.94
CA ASP A 219 0.96 10.24 29.83
C ASP A 219 0.13 9.92 28.59
N VAL A 220 0.75 9.29 27.60
CA VAL A 220 0.14 8.95 26.30
C VAL A 220 -0.17 7.46 26.18
N SER A 221 -0.11 6.73 27.29
CA SER A 221 -0.54 5.33 27.37
C SER A 221 -2.06 5.20 27.33
N VAL A 222 -2.57 4.11 26.76
CA VAL A 222 -4.00 3.76 26.74
C VAL A 222 -4.58 3.69 28.16
N ASN A 223 -3.82 3.17 29.11
CA ASN A 223 -4.28 2.92 30.47
C ASN A 223 -4.10 4.14 31.39
N GLN A 224 -3.40 5.18 30.96
CA GLN A 224 -3.00 6.31 31.81
C GLN A 224 -2.26 5.83 33.08
N ASP A 225 -1.30 4.92 32.87
CA ASP A 225 -0.51 4.24 33.91
C ASP A 225 0.99 4.60 33.85
N GLU A 226 1.33 5.69 33.19
CA GLU A 226 2.69 6.20 32.97
C GLU A 226 3.62 5.22 32.20
N SER A 227 3.06 4.20 31.56
CA SER A 227 3.83 3.23 30.78
C SER A 227 4.37 3.79 29.45
N VAL A 228 3.75 4.86 28.93
CA VAL A 228 4.26 5.64 27.80
C VAL A 228 4.14 7.11 28.12
N MET A 229 5.26 7.79 28.24
CA MET A 229 5.34 9.21 28.55
C MET A 229 5.81 9.98 27.33
N ALA A 230 5.16 11.10 27.04
CA ALA A 230 5.59 12.03 26.00
C ALA A 230 5.99 13.37 26.59
N TYR A 231 6.98 14.03 26.02
CA TYR A 231 7.35 15.39 26.40
C TYR A 231 7.90 16.19 25.22
N ILE A 232 7.82 17.52 25.32
CA ILE A 232 8.38 18.43 24.31
C ILE A 232 9.54 19.25 24.87
N ILE A 233 10.49 19.56 23.99
CA ILE A 233 11.58 20.51 24.24
C ILE A 233 11.56 21.53 23.10
N ASP A 234 11.75 22.81 23.43
CA ASP A 234 11.97 23.88 22.44
C ASP A 234 13.17 23.51 21.55
N ASP A 235 13.01 23.59 20.23
CA ASP A 235 14.06 23.19 19.28
C ASP A 235 15.17 24.23 19.12
N GLY A 236 15.13 25.33 19.88
CA GLY A 236 16.11 26.40 19.88
C GLY A 236 16.05 27.26 18.61
N LEU A 237 15.08 27.00 17.73
CA LEU A 237 14.77 27.86 16.60
C LEU A 237 13.82 28.93 17.14
N GLU A 238 14.09 30.20 16.87
CA GLU A 238 13.24 31.34 17.29
C GLU A 238 11.87 31.36 16.55
N THR A 239 11.28 30.20 16.31
CA THR A 239 10.09 29.92 15.50
C THR A 239 8.95 29.30 16.29
N ASN A 240 9.06 29.18 17.62
CA ASN A 240 8.04 28.57 18.50
C ASN A 240 7.74 27.11 18.09
N THR A 241 8.80 26.33 17.89
CA THR A 241 8.78 24.95 17.40
C THR A 241 9.47 24.02 18.40
N TYR A 242 9.15 22.73 18.32
CA TYR A 242 9.53 21.78 19.36
C TYR A 242 9.99 20.43 18.79
N HIS A 243 10.86 19.76 19.55
CA HIS A 243 11.11 18.33 19.42
C HIS A 243 10.20 17.56 20.38
N LEU A 244 9.53 16.54 19.86
CA LEU A 244 8.69 15.62 20.63
C LEU A 244 9.45 14.33 20.95
N TYR A 245 9.38 13.89 22.19
CA TYR A 245 9.91 12.62 22.66
C TYR A 245 8.77 11.75 23.16
N ILE A 246 8.73 10.48 22.75
CA ILE A 246 7.77 9.47 23.20
C ILE A 246 8.58 8.32 23.78
N MET A 247 8.43 8.06 25.08
CA MET A 247 9.31 7.20 25.86
C MET A 247 8.52 6.11 26.57
N ALA A 248 9.03 4.89 26.58
CA ALA A 248 8.55 3.79 27.43
C ALA A 248 9.75 2.99 27.95
N GLU A 249 9.54 2.12 28.94
CA GLU A 249 10.55 1.13 29.35
C GLU A 249 10.52 -0.06 28.37
N GLY A 250 11.33 0.04 27.30
CA GLY A 250 11.33 -0.91 26.17
C GLY A 250 10.49 -0.45 24.97
N ASP A 251 10.00 -1.41 24.16
CA ASP A 251 9.24 -1.08 22.94
C ASP A 251 7.91 -0.42 23.26
N ILE A 252 7.48 0.44 22.35
CA ILE A 252 6.19 1.12 22.40
C ILE A 252 5.24 0.39 21.46
N LEU A 253 4.14 -0.14 21.97
CA LEU A 253 3.15 -0.82 21.14
C LEU A 253 2.14 0.20 20.60
N ALA A 254 2.03 0.32 19.28
CA ALA A 254 0.99 1.12 18.65
C ALA A 254 -0.39 0.49 18.91
N ASN A 255 -1.40 1.29 19.21
CA ASN A 255 -2.75 0.78 19.42
C ASN A 255 -3.36 0.17 18.13
N GLN A 256 -4.32 -0.75 18.29
CA GLN A 256 -4.94 -1.47 17.17
C GLN A 256 -5.47 -0.54 16.05
N ASN A 257 -6.07 0.60 16.42
CA ASN A 257 -6.43 1.64 15.48
C ASN A 257 -5.42 2.79 15.58
N SER A 258 -4.36 2.73 14.76
CA SER A 258 -3.30 3.73 14.68
C SER A 258 -3.59 4.83 13.66
N GLN A 259 -4.87 5.06 13.34
CA GLN A 259 -5.29 6.07 12.38
C GLN A 259 -4.76 7.46 12.77
N GLY A 260 -4.10 8.11 11.83
CA GLY A 260 -3.73 9.52 11.95
C GLY A 260 -2.70 9.81 13.04
N PHE A 261 -1.87 8.84 13.41
CA PHE A 261 -0.91 9.00 14.51
C PHE A 261 0.03 10.22 14.35
N PHE A 262 0.53 10.49 13.14
CA PHE A 262 1.30 11.69 12.79
C PHE A 262 0.49 12.70 11.96
N TRP A 263 -0.84 12.56 11.91
CA TRP A 263 -1.67 13.46 11.12
C TRP A 263 -1.60 14.90 11.66
N GLY A 264 -1.38 15.86 10.75
CA GLY A 264 -1.27 17.28 11.10
C GLY A 264 0.10 17.71 11.63
N PHE A 265 1.11 16.83 11.64
CA PHE A 265 2.49 17.18 11.90
C PHE A 265 3.11 17.88 10.68
N SER A 266 2.56 19.03 10.30
CA SER A 266 2.82 19.70 9.01
C SER A 266 4.24 20.21 8.84
N VAL A 267 4.92 20.53 9.95
CA VAL A 267 6.31 21.01 9.94
C VAL A 267 7.34 19.94 10.28
N LEU A 268 6.91 18.69 10.49
CA LEU A 268 7.77 17.56 10.84
C LEU A 268 8.77 17.25 9.73
N LYS A 269 10.04 17.18 10.10
CA LYS A 269 11.17 16.94 9.18
C LYS A 269 11.79 15.57 9.36
N LYS A 270 11.69 15.01 10.56
CA LYS A 270 12.42 13.80 10.95
C LYS A 270 11.70 13.02 12.03
N ILE A 271 11.76 11.70 11.94
CA ILE A 271 11.35 10.78 12.98
C ILE A 271 12.55 9.89 13.30
N ASN A 272 12.99 9.88 14.55
CA ASN A 272 14.11 9.05 15.01
C ASN A 272 13.60 7.82 15.74
N ASN A 273 14.37 6.74 15.59
CA ASN A 273 14.16 5.48 16.29
C ASN A 273 12.75 4.91 16.12
N LEU A 274 12.17 5.07 14.92
CA LEU A 274 10.81 4.62 14.62
C LEU A 274 10.68 3.09 14.72
N ASP A 275 11.79 2.36 14.72
CA ASP A 275 11.91 0.95 15.05
C ASP A 275 11.49 0.59 16.49
N ASN A 276 11.43 1.56 17.40
CA ASN A 276 10.87 1.37 18.74
C ASN A 276 9.33 1.36 18.76
N LEU A 277 8.66 1.71 17.66
CA LEU A 277 7.20 1.64 17.52
C LEU A 277 6.79 0.30 16.89
N ASN A 278 6.28 -0.61 17.71
CA ASN A 278 5.79 -1.91 17.27
C ASN A 278 4.35 -1.83 16.76
N THR A 279 4.11 -2.29 15.53
CA THR A 279 2.80 -2.23 14.86
C THR A 279 2.09 -3.58 14.70
N ILE A 280 2.56 -4.65 15.36
CA ILE A 280 2.06 -6.03 15.17
C ILE A 280 0.54 -6.17 15.36
N ILE A 281 -0.06 -5.40 16.27
CA ILE A 281 -1.50 -5.45 16.54
C ILE A 281 -2.33 -4.47 15.69
N VAL A 282 -1.68 -3.63 14.88
CA VAL A 282 -2.35 -2.56 14.15
C VAL A 282 -3.18 -3.14 13.01
N THR A 283 -4.44 -2.69 12.93
CA THR A 283 -5.36 -3.02 11.84
C THR A 283 -5.66 -1.82 10.95
N ASP A 284 -5.48 -0.59 11.44
CA ASP A 284 -5.74 0.65 10.70
C ASP A 284 -4.54 1.60 10.77
N LEU A 285 -3.94 1.90 9.62
CA LEU A 285 -2.86 2.86 9.39
C LEU A 285 -3.31 4.04 8.52
N SER A 286 -4.62 4.19 8.30
CA SER A 286 -5.13 5.27 7.45
C SER A 286 -4.71 6.63 7.99
N ILE A 287 -4.46 7.58 7.09
CA ILE A 287 -4.02 8.96 7.36
C ILE A 287 -2.80 9.08 8.30
N MET A 288 -2.04 8.01 8.57
CA MET A 288 -1.02 7.99 9.62
C MET A 288 0.01 9.12 9.46
N PHE A 289 0.48 9.36 8.25
CA PHE A 289 1.42 10.45 7.91
C PHE A 289 0.79 11.52 7.02
N ASP A 290 -0.54 11.55 6.90
CA ASP A 290 -1.21 12.52 6.02
C ASP A 290 -0.90 13.96 6.48
N GLY A 291 -0.43 14.76 5.53
CA GLY A 291 -0.08 16.16 5.76
C GLY A 291 1.26 16.38 6.45
N CYS A 292 2.12 15.36 6.63
CA CYS A 292 3.52 15.53 7.02
C CYS A 292 4.34 16.19 5.89
N ALA A 293 3.99 17.44 5.55
CA ALA A 293 4.38 18.10 4.31
C ALA A 293 5.88 18.34 4.18
N ASN A 294 6.60 18.49 5.30
CA ASN A 294 8.05 18.76 5.33
C ASN A 294 8.93 17.51 5.49
N LEU A 295 8.33 16.32 5.62
CA LEU A 295 9.05 15.08 5.82
C LEU A 295 9.73 14.66 4.51
N GLN A 296 11.06 14.52 4.52
CA GLN A 296 11.83 14.21 3.30
C GLN A 296 12.18 12.73 3.16
N THR A 297 12.34 12.05 4.29
CA THR A 297 12.73 10.65 4.37
C THR A 297 11.87 9.95 5.40
N LEU A 298 11.38 8.76 5.09
CA LEU A 298 10.63 7.94 6.03
C LEU A 298 11.05 6.48 5.87
N ASP A 299 11.54 5.89 6.95
CA ASP A 299 11.92 4.48 7.00
C ASP A 299 10.90 3.70 7.83
N LEU A 300 10.13 2.82 7.19
CA LEU A 300 9.16 1.94 7.83
C LEU A 300 9.56 0.47 7.74
N GLY A 301 10.84 0.16 7.52
CA GLY A 301 11.32 -1.22 7.41
C GLY A 301 11.12 -2.06 8.68
N SER A 302 10.79 -1.43 9.81
CA SER A 302 10.45 -2.07 11.09
C SER A 302 8.97 -2.39 11.24
N PHE A 303 8.08 -1.84 10.41
CA PHE A 303 6.63 -1.99 10.58
C PHE A 303 6.20 -3.41 10.21
N ASP A 304 5.45 -4.05 11.11
CA ASP A 304 4.64 -5.23 10.77
C ASP A 304 3.25 -4.77 10.37
N THR A 305 2.87 -5.06 9.13
CA THR A 305 1.58 -4.68 8.55
C THR A 305 0.68 -5.88 8.26
N SER A 306 1.07 -7.08 8.71
CA SER A 306 0.40 -8.35 8.41
C SER A 306 -1.04 -8.46 8.93
N ASN A 307 -1.46 -7.56 9.82
CA ASN A 307 -2.82 -7.44 10.34
C ASN A 307 -3.58 -6.20 9.84
N VAL A 308 -2.93 -5.34 9.07
CA VAL A 308 -3.52 -4.09 8.58
C VAL A 308 -4.52 -4.39 7.46
N THR A 309 -5.70 -3.79 7.58
CA THR A 309 -6.76 -3.85 6.56
C THR A 309 -6.99 -2.49 5.89
N ASN A 310 -6.56 -1.38 6.50
CA ASN A 310 -6.76 -0.03 5.99
C ASN A 310 -5.46 0.80 5.99
N MET A 311 -5.05 1.27 4.81
CA MET A 311 -3.90 2.16 4.59
C MET A 311 -4.29 3.40 3.75
N GLY A 312 -5.59 3.73 3.69
CA GLY A 312 -6.07 4.88 2.92
C GLY A 312 -5.40 6.18 3.39
N TRP A 313 -4.97 7.02 2.45
CA TRP A 313 -4.28 8.29 2.70
C TRP A 313 -3.01 8.19 3.55
N MET A 314 -2.42 7.00 3.76
CA MET A 314 -1.34 6.81 4.74
C MET A 314 -0.18 7.82 4.58
N PHE A 315 0.19 8.18 3.34
CA PHE A 315 1.22 9.16 3.00
C PHE A 315 0.68 10.34 2.20
N ALA A 316 -0.63 10.59 2.25
CA ALA A 316 -1.20 11.69 1.49
C ALA A 316 -0.57 13.03 1.90
N ASN A 317 -0.38 13.94 0.96
CA ASN A 317 0.15 15.29 1.21
C ASN A 317 1.55 15.34 1.86
N CYS A 318 2.34 14.26 1.83
CA CYS A 318 3.77 14.29 2.13
C CYS A 318 4.57 14.90 0.96
N GLY A 319 4.32 16.19 0.67
CA GLY A 319 4.78 16.85 -0.55
C GLY A 319 6.31 16.90 -0.74
N GLU A 320 7.07 16.89 0.35
CA GLU A 320 8.54 16.89 0.35
C GLU A 320 9.19 15.51 0.39
N LEU A 321 8.40 14.42 0.49
CA LEU A 321 8.90 13.06 0.66
C LEU A 321 9.64 12.59 -0.60
N ARG A 322 10.89 12.15 -0.43
CA ARG A 322 11.80 11.71 -1.50
C ARG A 322 12.23 10.26 -1.35
N VAL A 323 12.41 9.82 -0.13
CA VAL A 323 12.86 8.46 0.21
C VAL A 323 11.85 7.83 1.14
N LEU A 324 11.30 6.70 0.72
CA LEU A 324 10.32 5.94 1.48
C LEU A 324 10.72 4.46 1.46
N ASN A 325 10.97 3.88 2.63
CA ASN A 325 11.25 2.46 2.77
C ASN A 325 10.00 1.71 3.23
N LEU A 326 9.50 0.78 2.40
CA LEU A 326 8.35 -0.09 2.66
C LEU A 326 8.74 -1.58 2.64
N SER A 327 10.03 -1.90 2.82
CA SER A 327 10.55 -3.25 2.55
C SER A 327 9.89 -4.37 3.37
N SER A 328 9.38 -4.07 4.57
CA SER A 328 8.72 -5.03 5.46
C SER A 328 7.22 -5.19 5.22
N PHE A 329 6.62 -4.43 4.30
CA PHE A 329 5.17 -4.38 4.19
C PHE A 329 4.59 -5.70 3.67
N ASN A 330 3.65 -6.27 4.44
CA ASN A 330 2.78 -7.36 4.04
C ASN A 330 1.36 -6.82 3.93
N VAL A 331 0.88 -6.68 2.69
CA VAL A 331 -0.41 -6.05 2.39
C VAL A 331 -1.49 -7.04 1.97
N GLU A 332 -1.30 -8.34 2.19
CA GLU A 332 -2.23 -9.38 1.72
C GLU A 332 -3.64 -9.23 2.30
N LYS A 333 -3.79 -8.61 3.48
CA LYS A 333 -5.07 -8.32 4.14
C LYS A 333 -5.61 -6.90 3.90
N VAL A 334 -4.84 -6.03 3.24
CA VAL A 334 -5.25 -4.64 3.04
C VAL A 334 -6.36 -4.55 2.01
N GLU A 335 -7.50 -3.97 2.42
CA GLU A 335 -8.67 -3.76 1.59
C GLU A 335 -8.74 -2.34 1.02
N ASN A 336 -8.11 -1.36 1.70
CA ASN A 336 -8.18 0.06 1.33
C ASN A 336 -6.79 0.70 1.21
N MET A 337 -6.45 1.19 0.01
CA MET A 337 -5.28 2.01 -0.31
C MET A 337 -5.65 3.30 -1.05
N HIS A 338 -6.89 3.77 -0.91
CA HIS A 338 -7.36 5.00 -1.53
C HIS A 338 -6.44 6.18 -1.16
N PHE A 339 -6.01 6.97 -2.15
CA PHE A 339 -5.10 8.12 -1.94
C PHE A 339 -3.79 7.83 -1.17
N MET A 340 -3.34 6.58 -1.06
CA MET A 340 -2.21 6.20 -0.19
C MET A 340 -0.96 7.05 -0.39
N PHE A 341 -0.62 7.41 -1.64
CA PHE A 341 0.52 8.25 -2.00
C PHE A 341 0.11 9.60 -2.61
N SER A 342 -1.16 10.01 -2.46
CA SER A 342 -1.66 11.24 -3.08
C SER A 342 -0.81 12.46 -2.72
N ASN A 343 -0.46 13.25 -3.72
CA ASN A 343 0.31 14.49 -3.56
C ASN A 343 1.71 14.29 -2.94
N CYS A 344 2.29 13.09 -3.02
CA CYS A 344 3.72 12.83 -2.78
C CYS A 344 4.60 13.37 -3.93
N SER A 345 4.54 14.68 -4.15
CA SER A 345 4.97 15.31 -5.41
C SER A 345 6.47 15.23 -5.71
N LYS A 346 7.33 14.96 -4.70
CA LYS A 346 8.78 14.82 -4.83
C LYS A 346 9.28 13.37 -4.80
N LEU A 347 8.36 12.41 -4.70
CA LEU A 347 8.72 11.01 -4.78
C LEU A 347 9.08 10.67 -6.23
N THR A 348 10.29 10.15 -6.45
CA THR A 348 10.79 9.81 -7.80
C THR A 348 10.59 8.34 -8.13
N THR A 349 10.59 7.49 -7.11
CA THR A 349 10.37 6.04 -7.15
C THR A 349 9.74 5.58 -5.84
N VAL A 350 8.98 4.48 -5.89
CA VAL A 350 8.56 3.74 -4.70
C VAL A 350 8.71 2.25 -5.00
N ASP A 351 9.35 1.51 -4.09
CA ASP A 351 9.48 0.06 -4.21
C ASP A 351 8.20 -0.61 -3.68
N LEU A 352 7.45 -1.24 -4.58
CA LEU A 352 6.23 -1.98 -4.29
C LEU A 352 6.37 -3.46 -4.64
N SER A 353 7.61 -3.97 -4.74
CA SER A 353 7.90 -5.35 -5.14
C SER A 353 7.39 -6.42 -4.16
N ASN A 354 6.98 -6.04 -2.96
CA ASN A 354 6.36 -6.93 -1.96
C ASN A 354 4.83 -6.79 -1.88
N PHE A 355 4.21 -5.91 -2.67
CA PHE A 355 2.79 -5.60 -2.57
C PHE A 355 1.92 -6.64 -3.31
N LYS A 356 1.48 -7.67 -2.57
CA LYS A 356 0.48 -8.64 -3.03
C LYS A 356 -0.91 -8.22 -2.53
N THR A 357 -1.75 -7.71 -3.42
CA THR A 357 -2.98 -7.00 -3.04
C THR A 357 -4.25 -7.85 -3.14
N SER A 358 -4.20 -9.14 -2.79
CA SER A 358 -5.34 -10.08 -2.97
C SER A 358 -6.64 -9.67 -2.27
N SER A 359 -6.57 -8.77 -1.29
CA SER A 359 -7.73 -8.26 -0.55
C SER A 359 -8.21 -6.87 -1.00
N LEU A 360 -7.50 -6.21 -1.92
CA LEU A 360 -7.71 -4.80 -2.24
C LEU A 360 -9.05 -4.53 -2.94
N ILE A 361 -9.81 -3.58 -2.39
CA ILE A 361 -11.12 -3.13 -2.89
C ILE A 361 -11.04 -1.68 -3.36
N TYR A 362 -10.38 -0.81 -2.58
CA TYR A 362 -10.32 0.63 -2.84
C TYR A 362 -8.89 1.05 -3.22
N ALA A 363 -8.73 1.54 -4.44
CA ALA A 363 -7.44 1.94 -5.04
C ALA A 363 -7.53 3.27 -5.82
N GLU A 364 -8.66 3.97 -5.69
CA GLU A 364 -8.89 5.24 -6.36
C GLU A 364 -7.81 6.25 -5.93
N SER A 365 -7.40 7.13 -6.84
CA SER A 365 -6.42 8.21 -6.58
C SER A 365 -5.13 7.79 -5.85
N MET A 366 -4.75 6.50 -5.86
CA MET A 366 -3.66 5.96 -5.04
C MET A 366 -2.33 6.71 -5.26
N PHE A 367 -2.06 7.15 -6.49
CA PHE A 367 -0.87 7.89 -6.89
C PHE A 367 -1.18 9.29 -7.47
N GLU A 368 -2.35 9.87 -7.20
CA GLU A 368 -2.66 11.18 -7.78
C GLU A 368 -1.63 12.24 -7.36
N TYR A 369 -1.27 13.13 -8.28
CA TYR A 369 -0.28 14.19 -8.08
C TYR A 369 1.11 13.73 -7.61
N CYS A 370 1.48 12.47 -7.83
CA CYS A 370 2.86 11.98 -7.77
C CYS A 370 3.69 12.51 -8.97
N ARG A 371 3.86 13.83 -9.06
CA ARG A 371 4.31 14.53 -10.27
C ARG A 371 5.73 14.15 -10.72
N GLN A 372 6.60 13.69 -9.82
CA GLN A 372 8.00 13.33 -10.11
C GLN A 372 8.24 11.83 -10.23
N ILE A 373 7.23 10.98 -10.04
CA ILE A 373 7.44 9.53 -10.17
C ILE A 373 7.69 9.19 -11.64
N THR A 374 8.79 8.48 -11.92
CA THR A 374 9.21 8.18 -13.30
C THR A 374 8.85 6.77 -13.74
N SER A 375 8.78 5.84 -12.78
CA SER A 375 8.55 4.42 -12.99
C SER A 375 7.70 3.85 -11.86
N LEU A 376 6.67 3.09 -12.23
CA LEU A 376 5.83 2.30 -11.32
C LEU A 376 5.71 0.87 -11.83
N ASP A 377 6.04 -0.08 -10.97
CA ASP A 377 5.89 -1.50 -11.25
C ASP A 377 4.85 -2.13 -10.34
N LEU A 378 3.67 -2.43 -10.89
CA LEU A 378 2.51 -2.95 -10.16
C LEU A 378 2.18 -4.40 -10.56
N ARG A 379 3.15 -5.15 -11.10
CA ARG A 379 2.94 -6.52 -11.61
C ARG A 379 2.41 -7.54 -10.60
N LEU A 380 2.51 -7.25 -9.30
CA LEU A 380 2.02 -8.11 -8.22
C LEU A 380 0.67 -7.66 -7.65
N PHE A 381 0.12 -6.56 -8.14
CA PHE A 381 -1.18 -6.09 -7.72
C PHE A 381 -2.26 -7.00 -8.32
N ASP A 382 -2.99 -7.68 -7.45
CA ASP A 382 -4.30 -8.27 -7.76
C ASP A 382 -5.36 -7.20 -7.52
N VAL A 383 -6.00 -6.75 -8.59
CA VAL A 383 -7.05 -5.73 -8.56
C VAL A 383 -8.41 -6.29 -8.99
N SER A 384 -8.56 -7.62 -8.97
CA SER A 384 -9.78 -8.31 -9.42
C SER A 384 -11.04 -7.92 -8.64
N ARG A 385 -10.87 -7.38 -7.43
CA ARG A 385 -11.94 -6.89 -6.54
C ARG A 385 -12.13 -5.37 -6.59
N VAL A 386 -11.26 -4.62 -7.28
CA VAL A 386 -11.33 -3.16 -7.35
C VAL A 386 -12.46 -2.73 -8.30
N GLU A 387 -13.40 -1.96 -7.78
CA GLU A 387 -14.58 -1.49 -8.53
C GLU A 387 -14.33 -0.16 -9.26
N SER A 388 -13.32 0.61 -8.86
CA SER A 388 -13.04 1.93 -9.43
C SER A 388 -11.54 2.21 -9.47
N PHE A 389 -11.06 2.70 -10.62
CA PHE A 389 -9.71 3.24 -10.81
C PHE A 389 -9.74 4.77 -10.97
N PHE A 390 -10.78 5.41 -10.44
CA PHE A 390 -10.96 6.86 -10.52
C PHE A 390 -9.66 7.57 -10.15
N CYS A 391 -9.13 8.36 -11.08
CA CYS A 391 -7.93 9.19 -10.89
C CYS A 391 -6.67 8.47 -10.36
N MET A 392 -6.54 7.15 -10.48
CA MET A 392 -5.46 6.38 -9.84
C MET A 392 -4.04 6.94 -10.10
N PHE A 393 -3.77 7.42 -11.33
CA PHE A 393 -2.49 8.03 -11.74
C PHE A 393 -2.66 9.49 -12.19
N TYR A 394 -3.69 10.18 -11.70
CA TYR A 394 -4.01 11.55 -12.10
C TYR A 394 -2.82 12.49 -11.86
N GLU A 395 -2.42 13.25 -12.88
CA GLU A 395 -1.29 14.19 -12.87
C GLU A 395 0.05 13.58 -12.44
N CYS A 396 0.28 12.29 -12.74
CA CYS A 396 1.61 11.67 -12.71
C CYS A 396 2.46 12.14 -13.91
N ASN A 397 2.78 13.43 -13.97
CA ASN A 397 3.32 14.08 -15.16
C ASN A 397 4.65 13.46 -15.66
N SER A 398 5.51 13.00 -14.76
CA SER A 398 6.84 12.45 -15.10
C SER A 398 6.83 10.93 -15.35
N LEU A 399 5.67 10.27 -15.27
CA LEU A 399 5.58 8.82 -15.40
C LEU A 399 5.86 8.40 -16.84
N THR A 400 6.96 7.66 -17.03
CA THR A 400 7.40 7.15 -18.34
C THR A 400 7.25 5.64 -18.45
N TYR A 401 7.30 4.92 -17.32
CA TYR A 401 7.12 3.47 -17.27
C TYR A 401 6.04 3.09 -16.26
N LEU A 402 5.03 2.37 -16.71
CA LEU A 402 3.97 1.84 -15.86
C LEU A 402 3.70 0.38 -16.22
N ASN A 403 3.99 -0.53 -15.28
CA ASN A 403 3.68 -1.94 -15.44
C ASN A 403 2.40 -2.31 -14.70
N ILE A 404 1.33 -2.53 -15.46
CA ILE A 404 -0.01 -2.93 -14.99
C ILE A 404 -0.47 -4.24 -15.66
N SER A 405 0.47 -5.08 -16.09
CA SER A 405 0.17 -6.32 -16.83
C SER A 405 -0.67 -7.32 -16.04
N SER A 406 -0.69 -7.23 -14.71
CA SER A 406 -1.49 -8.10 -13.83
C SER A 406 -2.92 -7.60 -13.61
N PHE A 407 -3.27 -6.41 -14.09
CA PHE A 407 -4.56 -5.79 -13.78
C PHE A 407 -5.73 -6.58 -14.38
N ASN A 408 -6.44 -7.33 -13.55
CA ASN A 408 -7.70 -7.97 -13.90
C ASN A 408 -8.87 -7.02 -13.58
N THR A 409 -9.34 -6.25 -14.56
CA THR A 409 -10.34 -5.20 -14.34
C THR A 409 -11.80 -5.70 -14.37
N ILE A 410 -12.04 -7.01 -14.14
CA ILE A 410 -13.38 -7.65 -14.28
C ILE A 410 -14.47 -7.03 -13.39
N SER A 411 -14.10 -6.39 -12.29
CA SER A 411 -15.03 -5.75 -11.34
C SER A 411 -15.22 -4.26 -11.57
N CYS A 412 -14.42 -3.66 -12.46
CA CYS A 412 -14.36 -2.21 -12.63
C CYS A 412 -15.65 -1.62 -13.25
N GLY A 413 -16.26 -0.67 -12.53
CA GLY A 413 -17.37 0.18 -12.99
C GLY A 413 -16.94 1.57 -13.45
N SER A 414 -15.77 2.06 -13.01
CA SER A 414 -15.26 3.40 -13.36
C SER A 414 -13.76 3.41 -13.63
N MET A 415 -13.36 3.97 -14.78
CA MET A 415 -11.97 4.27 -15.13
C MET A 415 -11.75 5.78 -15.33
N GLN A 416 -12.69 6.61 -14.85
CA GLN A 416 -12.67 8.04 -15.10
C GLN A 416 -11.36 8.68 -14.61
N GLY A 417 -10.67 9.39 -15.51
CA GLY A 417 -9.44 10.11 -15.21
C GLY A 417 -8.24 9.25 -14.80
N MET A 418 -8.25 7.93 -14.99
CA MET A 418 -7.20 7.03 -14.50
C MET A 418 -5.78 7.46 -14.91
N PHE A 419 -5.60 7.94 -16.15
CA PHE A 419 -4.31 8.42 -16.67
C PHE A 419 -4.31 9.92 -16.99
N TYR A 420 -5.25 10.69 -16.46
CA TYR A 420 -5.32 12.14 -16.71
C TYR A 420 -3.96 12.79 -16.41
N GLY A 421 -3.44 13.63 -17.30
CA GLY A 421 -2.21 14.40 -17.09
C GLY A 421 -0.92 13.57 -17.04
N CYS A 422 -0.95 12.28 -17.37
CA CYS A 422 0.26 11.44 -17.55
C CYS A 422 1.04 11.86 -18.82
N SER A 423 1.53 13.09 -18.84
CA SER A 423 2.02 13.77 -20.04
C SER A 423 3.32 13.21 -20.60
N SER A 424 4.13 12.52 -19.78
CA SER A 424 5.36 11.83 -20.19
C SER A 424 5.17 10.35 -20.56
N LEU A 425 3.96 9.80 -20.40
CA LEU A 425 3.69 8.40 -20.74
C LEU A 425 3.60 8.27 -22.26
N ASP A 426 4.55 7.56 -22.87
CA ASP A 426 4.65 7.39 -24.33
C ASP A 426 3.95 6.12 -24.85
N SER A 427 3.78 5.13 -23.98
CA SER A 427 3.18 3.84 -24.26
C SER A 427 2.55 3.25 -23.00
N ILE A 428 1.48 2.48 -23.20
CA ILE A 428 0.83 1.73 -22.12
C ILE A 428 0.13 0.50 -22.69
N ASP A 429 0.35 -0.66 -22.09
CA ASP A 429 -0.39 -1.88 -22.45
C ASP A 429 -1.63 -2.02 -21.56
N ILE A 430 -2.79 -1.83 -22.17
CA ILE A 430 -4.13 -1.99 -21.60
C ILE A 430 -4.98 -2.95 -22.44
N SER A 431 -4.33 -3.71 -23.33
CA SER A 431 -5.05 -4.59 -24.26
C SER A 431 -5.79 -5.72 -23.55
N HIS A 432 -5.38 -6.09 -22.33
CA HIS A 432 -6.01 -7.11 -21.48
C HIS A 432 -7.16 -6.59 -20.61
N PHE A 433 -7.45 -5.29 -20.61
CA PHE A 433 -8.51 -4.74 -19.77
C PHE A 433 -9.89 -5.28 -20.16
N ASN A 434 -10.65 -5.73 -19.17
CA ASN A 434 -12.07 -6.00 -19.31
C ASN A 434 -12.87 -4.75 -18.92
N THR A 435 -13.53 -4.13 -19.90
CA THR A 435 -14.32 -2.90 -19.68
C THR A 435 -15.83 -3.12 -19.71
N SER A 436 -16.30 -4.37 -19.78
CA SER A 436 -17.72 -4.73 -19.97
C SER A 436 -18.67 -4.26 -18.85
N LYS A 437 -18.13 -3.82 -17.72
CA LYS A 437 -18.88 -3.22 -16.60
C LYS A 437 -18.73 -1.70 -16.49
N VAL A 438 -17.80 -1.10 -17.22
CA VAL A 438 -17.44 0.31 -17.04
C VAL A 438 -18.52 1.23 -17.60
N THR A 439 -19.05 2.11 -16.74
CA THR A 439 -20.05 3.12 -17.10
C THR A 439 -19.44 4.51 -17.31
N TYR A 440 -18.35 4.82 -16.62
CA TYR A 440 -17.67 6.12 -16.66
C TYR A 440 -16.24 5.98 -17.21
N MET A 441 -15.99 6.54 -18.40
CA MET A 441 -14.68 6.57 -19.09
C MET A 441 -14.21 7.99 -19.44
N GLY A 442 -14.93 9.02 -18.97
CA GLY A 442 -14.54 10.41 -19.21
C GLY A 442 -13.11 10.66 -18.73
N TYR A 443 -12.40 11.55 -19.43
CA TYR A 443 -11.04 11.97 -19.09
C TYR A 443 -9.96 10.87 -19.06
N LEU A 444 -10.23 9.63 -19.50
CA LEU A 444 -9.33 8.48 -19.30
C LEU A 444 -7.87 8.74 -19.71
N PHE A 445 -7.63 9.36 -20.86
CA PHE A 445 -6.31 9.73 -21.38
C PHE A 445 -6.13 11.24 -21.55
N TYR A 446 -6.92 12.06 -20.86
CA TYR A 446 -6.80 13.52 -20.97
C TYR A 446 -5.35 13.95 -20.71
N GLY A 447 -4.76 14.77 -21.59
CA GLY A 447 -3.43 15.33 -21.38
C GLY A 447 -2.28 14.33 -21.42
N CYS A 448 -2.51 13.10 -21.89
CA CYS A 448 -1.45 12.11 -22.19
C CYS A 448 -0.70 12.52 -23.46
N SER A 449 -0.02 13.66 -23.42
CA SER A 449 0.53 14.34 -24.59
C SER A 449 1.63 13.57 -25.32
N SER A 450 2.31 12.62 -24.66
CA SER A 450 3.39 11.82 -25.24
C SER A 450 2.93 10.53 -25.92
N LEU A 451 1.70 10.06 -25.65
CA LEU A 451 1.16 8.86 -26.29
C LEU A 451 1.08 9.04 -27.81
N THR A 452 1.64 8.08 -28.55
CA THR A 452 1.61 8.09 -30.03
C THR A 452 0.56 7.15 -30.62
N GLU A 453 0.25 6.08 -29.90
CA GLU A 453 -0.70 5.02 -30.26
C GLU A 453 -1.38 4.43 -29.01
N LEU A 454 -2.55 3.84 -29.19
CA LEU A 454 -3.31 3.15 -28.14
C LEU A 454 -3.99 1.92 -28.74
N ASN A 455 -3.82 0.77 -28.08
CA ASN A 455 -4.54 -0.44 -28.44
C ASN A 455 -5.83 -0.57 -27.59
N LEU A 456 -6.98 -0.32 -28.21
CA LEU A 456 -8.30 -0.35 -27.57
C LEU A 456 -9.20 -1.47 -28.11
N THR A 457 -8.67 -2.44 -28.86
CA THR A 457 -9.48 -3.43 -29.60
C THR A 457 -10.34 -4.33 -28.71
N ASN A 458 -10.02 -4.46 -27.41
CA ASN A 458 -10.78 -5.28 -26.47
C ASN A 458 -11.76 -4.48 -25.60
N PHE A 459 -11.88 -3.16 -25.81
CA PHE A 459 -12.81 -2.33 -25.05
C PHE A 459 -14.26 -2.63 -25.46
N ASP A 460 -15.05 -3.12 -24.50
CA ASP A 460 -16.51 -3.11 -24.55
C ASP A 460 -17.02 -1.82 -23.89
N THR A 461 -17.55 -0.91 -24.71
CA THR A 461 -18.12 0.37 -24.25
C THR A 461 -19.66 0.37 -24.21
N SER A 462 -20.30 -0.79 -24.32
CA SER A 462 -21.77 -0.92 -24.43
C SER A 462 -22.56 -0.44 -23.20
N LYS A 463 -21.87 -0.17 -22.08
CA LYS A 463 -22.42 0.42 -20.85
C LYS A 463 -21.98 1.85 -20.59
N THR A 464 -21.02 2.36 -21.34
CA THR A 464 -20.45 3.70 -21.14
C THR A 464 -21.49 4.77 -21.48
N THR A 465 -21.65 5.76 -20.59
CA THR A 465 -22.60 6.86 -20.77
C THR A 465 -21.92 8.22 -21.00
N ASP A 466 -20.66 8.35 -20.59
CA ASP A 466 -19.85 9.55 -20.73
C ASP A 466 -18.44 9.23 -21.28
N MET A 467 -18.11 9.83 -22.42
CA MET A 467 -16.79 9.79 -23.07
C MET A 467 -16.17 11.20 -23.21
N SER A 468 -16.67 12.17 -22.43
CA SER A 468 -16.19 13.55 -22.48
C SER A 468 -14.69 13.61 -22.18
N TYR A 469 -13.98 14.38 -22.99
CA TYR A 469 -12.56 14.67 -22.85
C TYR A 469 -11.62 13.45 -22.86
N MET A 470 -12.07 12.27 -23.31
CA MET A 470 -11.34 11.01 -23.19
C MET A 470 -9.91 11.06 -23.75
N PHE A 471 -9.70 11.75 -24.88
CA PHE A 471 -8.40 11.92 -25.54
C PHE A 471 -7.98 13.39 -25.64
N LYS A 472 -8.65 14.32 -24.94
CA LYS A 472 -8.33 15.74 -25.04
C LYS A 472 -6.85 15.97 -24.71
N ASP A 473 -6.17 16.83 -25.45
CA ASP A 473 -4.76 17.17 -25.25
C ASP A 473 -3.78 15.98 -25.46
N CYS A 474 -4.19 14.89 -26.11
CA CYS A 474 -3.29 13.84 -26.62
C CYS A 474 -2.57 14.34 -27.89
N THR A 475 -1.66 15.31 -27.74
CA THR A 475 -1.10 16.07 -28.87
C THR A 475 -0.28 15.24 -29.86
N ASN A 476 0.35 14.14 -29.40
CA ASN A 476 1.17 13.25 -30.24
C ASN A 476 0.42 12.02 -30.77
N LEU A 477 -0.83 11.81 -30.39
CA LEU A 477 -1.62 10.66 -30.84
C LEU A 477 -1.84 10.77 -32.36
N THR A 478 -1.36 9.79 -33.10
CA THR A 478 -1.38 9.81 -34.58
C THR A 478 -2.56 9.04 -35.16
N ASN A 479 -2.97 7.98 -34.47
CA ASN A 479 -4.12 7.14 -34.84
C ASN A 479 -4.76 6.55 -33.57
N VAL A 480 -6.04 6.23 -33.64
CA VAL A 480 -6.76 5.49 -32.61
C VAL A 480 -7.83 4.62 -33.28
N ASP A 481 -7.75 3.30 -33.07
CA ASP A 481 -8.78 2.38 -33.55
C ASP A 481 -9.95 2.35 -32.56
N LEU A 482 -11.12 2.77 -33.03
CA LEU A 482 -12.36 2.86 -32.27
C LEU A 482 -13.44 1.93 -32.82
N SER A 483 -13.08 0.97 -33.69
CA SER A 483 -14.03 0.10 -34.39
C SER A 483 -14.89 -0.77 -33.47
N THR A 484 -14.41 -1.06 -32.26
CA THR A 484 -15.14 -1.86 -31.25
C THR A 484 -16.05 -1.05 -30.35
N PHE A 485 -16.00 0.29 -30.42
CA PHE A 485 -16.79 1.14 -29.55
C PHE A 485 -18.28 1.02 -29.89
N ASN A 486 -19.08 0.72 -28.88
CA ASN A 486 -20.53 0.81 -28.89
C ASN A 486 -20.97 2.07 -28.15
N THR A 487 -21.47 3.07 -28.87
CA THR A 487 -21.85 4.37 -28.30
C THR A 487 -23.34 4.55 -28.07
N THR A 488 -24.15 3.49 -28.21
CA THR A 488 -25.64 3.54 -28.15
C THR A 488 -26.22 4.05 -26.82
N LYS A 489 -25.40 4.16 -25.76
CA LYS A 489 -25.77 4.72 -24.46
C LYS A 489 -25.06 6.03 -24.11
N VAL A 490 -24.12 6.47 -24.94
CA VAL A 490 -23.33 7.68 -24.68
C VAL A 490 -24.22 8.91 -24.82
N THR A 491 -24.15 9.80 -23.84
CA THR A 491 -24.92 11.06 -23.81
C THR A 491 -24.05 12.30 -23.96
N SER A 492 -22.74 12.19 -23.72
CA SER A 492 -21.76 13.27 -23.88
C SER A 492 -20.45 12.78 -24.50
N MET A 493 -19.98 13.52 -25.51
CA MET A 493 -18.68 13.39 -26.18
C MET A 493 -17.95 14.74 -26.21
N ASN A 494 -18.27 15.63 -25.25
CA ASN A 494 -17.70 16.97 -25.16
C ASN A 494 -16.18 16.91 -25.22
N SER A 495 -15.59 17.63 -26.19
CA SER A 495 -14.15 17.80 -26.36
C SER A 495 -13.35 16.49 -26.45
N MET A 496 -13.97 15.37 -26.84
CA MET A 496 -13.36 14.03 -26.78
C MET A 496 -11.99 13.95 -27.45
N PHE A 497 -11.80 14.63 -28.60
CA PHE A 497 -10.53 14.66 -29.34
C PHE A 497 -9.91 16.07 -29.38
N SER A 498 -10.40 17.02 -28.59
CA SER A 498 -9.91 18.40 -28.68
C SER A 498 -8.38 18.45 -28.47
N ARG A 499 -7.68 19.24 -29.29
CA ARG A 499 -6.22 19.43 -29.26
C ARG A 499 -5.41 18.16 -29.52
N CYS A 500 -5.99 17.13 -30.12
CA CYS A 500 -5.24 16.02 -30.71
C CYS A 500 -4.57 16.47 -32.02
N ASN A 501 -3.51 17.28 -31.91
CA ASN A 501 -2.91 17.96 -33.07
C ASN A 501 -2.27 17.01 -34.10
N SER A 502 -1.96 15.77 -33.71
CA SER A 502 -1.29 14.80 -34.59
C SER A 502 -2.24 13.82 -35.29
N LEU A 503 -3.52 13.78 -34.92
CA LEU A 503 -4.50 12.93 -35.59
C LEU A 503 -4.76 13.41 -37.01
N THR A 504 -4.64 12.52 -37.99
CA THR A 504 -4.88 12.82 -39.41
C THR A 504 -6.25 12.34 -39.90
N SER A 505 -6.78 11.29 -39.29
CA SER A 505 -8.06 10.67 -39.67
C SER A 505 -8.76 10.10 -38.44
N LEU A 506 -10.09 10.13 -38.46
CA LEU A 506 -10.92 9.45 -37.46
C LEU A 506 -12.04 8.68 -38.16
N ASP A 507 -12.10 7.37 -37.93
CA ASP A 507 -13.23 6.55 -38.34
C ASP A 507 -14.23 6.41 -37.19
N LEU A 508 -15.37 7.09 -37.30
CA LEU A 508 -16.48 7.04 -36.36
C LEU A 508 -17.74 6.49 -37.04
N GLY A 509 -17.58 5.72 -38.13
CA GLY A 509 -18.67 5.13 -38.89
C GLY A 509 -19.44 4.03 -38.16
N ASN A 510 -19.03 3.67 -36.94
CA ASN A 510 -19.75 2.80 -36.02
C ASN A 510 -20.46 3.55 -34.88
N PHE A 511 -20.29 4.88 -34.77
CA PHE A 511 -20.83 5.64 -33.66
C PHE A 511 -22.32 5.90 -33.87
N ASP A 512 -23.15 5.40 -32.95
CA ASP A 512 -24.53 5.84 -32.74
C ASP A 512 -24.51 7.06 -31.81
N THR A 513 -24.82 8.22 -32.38
CA THR A 513 -24.86 9.49 -31.64
C THR A 513 -26.28 9.96 -31.34
N SER A 514 -27.30 9.12 -31.55
CA SER A 514 -28.72 9.48 -31.42
C SER A 514 -29.14 9.94 -30.03
N LYS A 515 -28.37 9.61 -28.99
CA LYS A 515 -28.55 10.05 -27.60
C LYS A 515 -27.55 11.10 -27.13
N VAL A 516 -26.56 11.45 -27.95
CA VAL A 516 -25.52 12.39 -27.58
C VAL A 516 -26.09 13.81 -27.62
N THR A 517 -26.14 14.44 -26.45
CA THR A 517 -26.66 15.80 -26.30
C THR A 517 -25.56 16.87 -26.35
N ASN A 518 -24.32 16.49 -26.06
CA ASN A 518 -23.18 17.40 -25.99
C ASN A 518 -21.98 16.86 -26.80
N MET A 519 -21.59 17.61 -27.84
CA MET A 519 -20.38 17.42 -28.64
C MET A 519 -19.57 18.73 -28.74
N THR A 520 -19.78 19.67 -27.83
CA THR A 520 -19.04 20.94 -27.81
C THR A 520 -17.54 20.68 -27.96
N ALA A 521 -16.89 21.41 -28.87
CA ALA A 521 -15.46 21.36 -29.11
C ALA A 521 -14.87 19.96 -29.42
N MET A 522 -15.66 18.99 -29.89
CA MET A 522 -15.24 17.59 -30.08
C MET A 522 -13.92 17.43 -30.85
N PHE A 523 -13.70 18.20 -31.91
CA PHE A 523 -12.47 18.20 -32.73
C PHE A 523 -11.73 19.55 -32.72
N ARG A 524 -12.02 20.40 -31.73
CA ARG A 524 -11.43 21.74 -31.64
C ARG A 524 -9.92 21.63 -31.58
N GLU A 525 -9.22 22.40 -32.43
CA GLU A 525 -7.76 22.44 -32.55
C GLU A 525 -7.11 21.12 -33.01
N CYS A 526 -7.84 20.21 -33.67
CA CYS A 526 -7.23 19.07 -34.37
C CYS A 526 -6.58 19.52 -35.69
N THR A 527 -5.43 20.20 -35.62
CA THR A 527 -4.82 20.96 -36.72
C THR A 527 -4.40 20.14 -37.94
N LYS A 528 -4.14 18.83 -37.79
CA LYS A 528 -3.79 17.91 -38.89
C LYS A 528 -4.94 17.02 -39.37
N LEU A 529 -6.14 17.15 -38.81
CA LEU A 529 -7.25 16.26 -39.12
C LEU A 529 -7.82 16.55 -40.51
N THR A 530 -7.69 15.60 -41.43
CA THR A 530 -8.10 15.75 -42.84
C THR A 530 -9.29 14.89 -43.23
N ASN A 531 -9.58 13.83 -42.46
CA ASN A 531 -10.66 12.89 -42.77
C ASN A 531 -11.45 12.53 -41.51
N ILE A 532 -12.78 12.62 -41.58
CA ILE A 532 -13.68 12.10 -40.55
C ILE A 532 -14.78 11.28 -41.20
N ASN A 533 -14.94 10.03 -40.78
CA ASN A 533 -16.09 9.22 -41.15
C ASN A 533 -17.20 9.34 -40.10
N LEU A 534 -18.36 9.86 -40.49
CA LEU A 534 -19.58 9.98 -39.68
C LEU A 534 -20.77 9.30 -40.38
N SER A 535 -20.52 8.24 -41.17
CA SER A 535 -21.51 7.56 -42.02
C SER A 535 -22.71 6.95 -41.28
N THR A 536 -22.67 6.84 -39.95
CA THR A 536 -23.81 6.40 -39.10
C THR A 536 -24.28 7.45 -38.10
N ALA A 537 -23.58 8.58 -37.98
CA ALA A 537 -23.85 9.57 -36.94
C ALA A 537 -25.26 10.15 -37.07
N ASN A 538 -25.91 10.37 -35.94
CA ASN A 538 -27.25 10.93 -35.82
C ASN A 538 -27.26 12.13 -34.87
N PHE A 539 -27.61 13.31 -35.38
CA PHE A 539 -27.55 14.56 -34.63
C PHE A 539 -28.91 15.02 -34.06
N VAL A 540 -29.94 14.16 -34.02
CA VAL A 540 -31.29 14.56 -33.59
C VAL A 540 -31.36 15.01 -32.12
N ALA A 541 -30.57 14.40 -31.23
CA ALA A 541 -30.53 14.79 -29.81
C ALA A 541 -29.55 15.94 -29.51
N ALA A 542 -28.89 16.48 -30.53
CA ALA A 542 -27.85 17.48 -30.40
C ALA A 542 -28.34 18.77 -29.74
N ARG A 543 -27.81 19.13 -28.57
CA ARG A 543 -28.14 20.39 -27.86
C ARG A 543 -26.95 21.34 -27.79
N TYR A 544 -25.75 20.82 -27.50
CA TYR A 544 -24.53 21.60 -27.33
C TYR A 544 -23.49 21.18 -28.36
N PHE A 545 -23.33 21.99 -29.42
CA PHE A 545 -22.52 21.70 -30.62
C PHE A 545 -21.69 22.93 -31.04
N THR A 546 -21.26 23.74 -30.08
CA THR A 546 -20.42 24.91 -30.34
C THR A 546 -18.96 24.49 -30.53
N ASP A 547 -18.22 25.21 -31.37
CA ASP A 547 -16.77 25.06 -31.56
C ASP A 547 -16.28 23.68 -32.03
N VAL A 548 -17.16 22.81 -32.54
CA VAL A 548 -16.82 21.42 -32.93
C VAL A 548 -15.60 21.34 -33.83
N PHE A 549 -15.51 22.23 -34.83
CA PHE A 549 -14.42 22.30 -35.82
C PHE A 549 -13.53 23.55 -35.64
N ALA A 550 -13.65 24.26 -34.52
CA ALA A 550 -12.91 25.49 -34.29
C ALA A 550 -11.39 25.24 -34.36
N SER A 551 -10.66 26.12 -35.04
CA SER A 551 -9.21 26.08 -35.17
C SER A 551 -8.61 24.82 -35.84
N ILE A 552 -9.41 24.04 -36.59
CA ILE A 552 -8.86 23.06 -37.54
C ILE A 552 -8.26 23.81 -38.72
N THR A 553 -7.01 23.55 -39.10
CA THR A 553 -6.31 24.29 -40.16
C THR A 553 -6.28 23.59 -41.51
N SER A 554 -6.43 22.28 -41.54
CA SER A 554 -6.49 21.42 -42.72
C SER A 554 -7.79 21.59 -43.50
N GLU A 555 -7.72 21.28 -44.80
CA GLU A 555 -8.91 20.96 -45.59
C GLU A 555 -9.47 19.62 -45.11
N ILE A 556 -10.77 19.59 -44.78
CA ILE A 556 -11.40 18.44 -44.12
C ILE A 556 -12.41 17.76 -45.05
N ASN A 557 -12.25 16.46 -45.21
CA ASN A 557 -13.22 15.57 -45.86
C ASN A 557 -14.07 14.89 -44.79
N ILE A 558 -15.39 15.02 -44.88
CA ILE A 558 -16.31 14.44 -43.91
C ILE A 558 -17.35 13.59 -44.64
N ILE A 559 -17.42 12.31 -44.27
CA ILE A 559 -18.45 11.39 -44.78
C ILE A 559 -19.65 11.41 -43.84
N VAL A 560 -20.87 11.58 -44.35
CA VAL A 560 -22.10 11.63 -43.55
C VAL A 560 -23.19 10.72 -44.14
N LYS A 561 -24.18 10.34 -43.33
CA LYS A 561 -25.19 9.34 -43.74
C LYS A 561 -26.26 9.83 -44.74
N ASP A 562 -26.61 11.11 -44.71
CA ASP A 562 -27.72 11.67 -45.49
C ASP A 562 -27.58 13.20 -45.67
N ALA A 563 -28.51 13.79 -46.42
CA ALA A 563 -28.52 15.23 -46.73
C ALA A 563 -28.80 16.12 -45.50
N ASP A 564 -29.55 15.63 -44.52
CA ASP A 564 -29.84 16.38 -43.28
C ASP A 564 -28.57 16.49 -42.43
N ALA A 565 -27.84 15.39 -42.28
CA ALA A 565 -26.53 15.36 -41.64
C ALA A 565 -25.52 16.24 -42.38
N GLN A 566 -25.51 16.21 -43.72
CA GLN A 566 -24.66 17.08 -44.54
C GLN A 566 -24.96 18.56 -44.27
N THR A 567 -26.24 18.96 -44.28
CA THR A 567 -26.67 20.33 -44.00
C THR A 567 -26.26 20.77 -42.59
N PHE A 568 -26.47 19.89 -41.60
CA PHE A 568 -26.09 20.15 -40.21
C PHE A 568 -24.59 20.37 -40.05
N ILE A 569 -23.76 19.50 -40.62
CA ILE A 569 -22.29 19.60 -40.55
C ILE A 569 -21.77 20.83 -41.29
N ASN A 570 -22.31 21.14 -42.47
CA ASN A 570 -21.96 22.36 -43.22
C ASN A 570 -22.21 23.63 -42.40
N ALA A 571 -23.33 23.70 -41.66
CA ALA A 571 -23.59 24.82 -40.77
C ALA A 571 -22.52 24.96 -39.68
N ARG A 572 -22.07 23.84 -39.08
CA ARG A 572 -21.01 23.86 -38.04
C ARG A 572 -19.64 24.21 -38.58
N LEU A 573 -19.32 23.81 -39.82
CA LEU A 573 -18.12 24.26 -40.51
C LEU A 573 -18.17 25.77 -40.76
N SER A 574 -19.32 26.30 -41.19
CA SER A 574 -19.53 27.73 -41.37
C SER A 574 -19.38 28.53 -40.07
N ASP A 575 -19.89 28.03 -38.94
CA ASP A 575 -19.72 28.64 -37.62
C ASP A 575 -18.23 28.80 -37.26
N ALA A 576 -17.38 27.88 -37.71
CA ALA A 576 -15.92 27.91 -37.53
C ALA A 576 -15.18 28.73 -38.61
N GLY A 577 -15.89 29.38 -39.54
CA GLY A 577 -15.30 30.09 -40.67
C GLY A 577 -14.60 29.16 -41.67
N LYS A 578 -15.09 27.92 -41.82
CA LYS A 578 -14.47 26.87 -42.64
C LYS A 578 -15.38 26.45 -43.79
N THR A 579 -14.73 25.95 -44.84
CA THR A 579 -15.35 25.16 -45.89
C THR A 579 -14.67 23.79 -45.89
N GLY A 580 -15.43 22.72 -46.13
CA GLY A 580 -14.93 21.34 -46.14
C GLY A 580 -15.69 20.53 -47.18
N ASN A 581 -15.10 19.43 -47.62
CA ASN A 581 -15.74 18.50 -48.56
C ASN A 581 -16.60 17.51 -47.78
N VAL A 582 -17.89 17.81 -47.64
CA VAL A 582 -18.84 16.94 -46.94
C VAL A 582 -19.57 16.07 -47.97
N THR A 583 -19.32 14.78 -47.97
CA THR A 583 -19.88 13.82 -48.94
C THR A 583 -20.87 12.88 -48.27
N ILE A 584 -22.00 12.62 -48.93
CA ILE A 584 -22.99 11.64 -48.46
C ILE A 584 -22.49 10.23 -48.79
N TYR A 585 -22.47 9.35 -47.79
CA TYR A 585 -22.22 7.92 -47.94
C TYR A 585 -23.39 7.28 -48.69
N VAL A 586 -23.10 6.63 -49.81
CA VAL A 586 -24.06 5.79 -50.54
C VAL A 586 -23.66 4.34 -50.27
N PRO A 587 -24.47 3.56 -49.51
CA PRO A 587 -24.14 2.20 -49.10
C PRO A 587 -23.81 1.23 -50.24
#